data_AF-A0A820RXZ2-F1
#
_entry.id   AF-A0A820RXZ2-F1
#
_cell.length_a   1.000
_cell.length_b   1.000
_cell.length_c   1.000
_cell.angle_alpha   90.00
_cell.angle_beta   90.00
_cell.angle_gamma   90.00
#
_symmetry.space_group_name_H-M   'P 1'
#
loop_
_entity.id
_entity.type
_entity.pdbx_description
1 polymer ?
#
loop_
_entity_poly.entity_id
_entity_poly.type
_entity_poly.pdbx_seq_one_letter_code
_entity_poly.pdbx_strand_id
1 'polypeptide(L)' 'MDRKQKFRSSVIIVKNALKLLIKSERKSPEIIYQKHIPDAPTNVRLMVTGSDNITVTFDEPLRSNGVIVIKYK' A
#
# COMPACT_ATOMS: atom_id res chain seq x y z
N MET A 1 38.35 -27.63 -32.53
CA MET A 1 37.60 -27.37 -31.28
C MET A 1 36.55 -28.46 -31.11
N ASP A 2 36.48 -29.09 -29.94
CA ASP A 2 35.60 -30.25 -29.68
C ASP A 2 34.11 -29.84 -29.59
N ARG A 3 33.22 -30.61 -30.23
CA ARG A 3 31.78 -30.33 -30.29
C ARG A 3 31.14 -30.41 -28.89
N LYS A 4 31.65 -31.26 -28.00
CA LYS A 4 31.14 -31.36 -26.61
C LYS A 4 31.50 -30.12 -25.81
N GLN A 5 32.69 -29.55 -26.02
CA GLN A 5 33.09 -28.30 -25.38
C GLN A 5 32.18 -27.13 -25.77
N LYS A 6 31.86 -26.99 -27.07
CA LYS A 6 30.94 -25.95 -27.56
C LYS A 6 29.55 -26.09 -26.92
N PHE A 7 29.01 -27.30 -26.85
CA PHE A 7 27.73 -27.59 -26.21
C PHE A 7 27.73 -27.23 -24.72
N ARG A 8 28.77 -27.62 -23.99
CA ARG A 8 28.94 -27.28 -22.57
C ARG A 8 28.97 -25.77 -22.34
N SER A 9 29.72 -25.03 -23.16
CA SER A 9 29.78 -23.56 -23.09
C SER A 9 28.42 -22.91 -23.36
N SER A 10 27.67 -23.38 -24.37
CA SER A 10 26.34 -22.87 -24.67
C SER A 10 25.34 -23.10 -23.53
N VAL A 11 25.37 -24.28 -22.90
CA VAL A 11 24.48 -24.60 -21.77
C VAL A 11 24.75 -23.68 -20.57
N ILE A 12 26.02 -23.34 -20.30
CA ILE A 12 26.38 -22.42 -19.21
C ILE A 12 25.85 -21.01 -19.47
N ILE A 13 26.01 -20.50 -20.70
CA ILE A 13 25.52 -19.18 -21.08
C ILE A 13 24.00 -19.10 -20.91
N VAL A 14 23.28 -20.11 -21.40
CA VAL A 14 21.81 -20.17 -21.29
C VAL A 14 21.38 -20.26 -19.83
N LYS A 15 22.05 -21.09 -19.01
CA LYS A 15 21.74 -21.18 -17.57
C LYS A 15 21.97 -19.86 -16.84
N ASN A 16 23.06 -19.14 -17.17
CA ASN A 16 23.35 -17.84 -16.58
C ASN A 16 22.34 -16.78 -17.04
N ALA A 17 21.99 -16.74 -18.33
CA ALA A 17 20.97 -15.84 -18.85
C ALA A 17 19.60 -16.10 -18.20
N LEU A 18 19.21 -17.36 -18.05
CA LEU A 18 17.97 -17.74 -17.37
C LEU A 18 17.98 -17.33 -15.89
N LYS A 19 19.11 -17.51 -15.20
CA LYS A 19 19.28 -17.08 -13.81
C LYS A 19 19.16 -15.55 -13.67
N LEU A 20 19.68 -14.78 -14.62
CA LEU A 20 19.56 -13.32 -14.65
C LEU A 20 18.13 -12.86 -14.91
N LEU A 21 17.41 -13.55 -15.81
CA LEU A 21 16.00 -13.28 -16.08
C LEU A 21 15.12 -13.55 -14.86
N ILE A 22 15.33 -14.67 -14.15
CA ILE A 22 14.58 -15.01 -12.93
C ILE A 22 14.93 -14.06 -11.78
N LYS A 23 16.21 -13.68 -11.62
CA LYS A 23 16.63 -12.70 -10.60
C LYS A 23 16.07 -11.30 -10.85
N SER A 24 15.56 -11.03 -12.06
CA SER A 24 14.97 -9.75 -12.41
C SER A 24 13.51 -9.58 -11.98
N GLU A 25 12.99 -10.43 -11.08
CA GLU A 25 11.73 -10.20 -10.36
C GLU A 25 11.67 -8.75 -9.89
N ARG A 26 10.96 -7.94 -10.68
CA ARG A 26 10.76 -6.53 -10.42
C ARG A 26 9.91 -6.49 -9.18
N LYS A 27 10.52 -6.19 -8.03
CA LYS A 27 9.75 -5.70 -6.88
C LYS A 27 8.90 -4.56 -7.41
N SER A 28 7.60 -4.80 -7.52
CA SER A 28 6.63 -3.75 -7.77
C SER A 28 6.89 -2.65 -6.74
N PRO A 29 6.92 -1.37 -7.12
CA PRO A 29 7.10 -0.31 -6.14
C PRO A 29 5.99 -0.48 -5.09
N GLU A 30 6.39 -0.86 -3.89
CA GLU A 30 5.50 -0.89 -2.75
C GLU A 30 5.22 0.57 -2.44
N ILE A 31 4.02 1.04 -2.80
CA ILE A 31 3.61 2.40 -2.46
C ILE A 31 3.43 2.41 -0.93
N ILE A 32 4.47 2.85 -0.23
CA ILE A 32 4.42 3.04 1.22
C ILE A 32 3.57 4.30 1.46
N TYR A 33 2.26 4.12 1.58
CA TYR A 33 1.43 5.16 2.18
C TYR A 33 1.86 5.29 3.64
N GLN A 34 2.54 6.38 3.97
CA GLN A 34 2.78 6.71 5.37
C GLN A 34 1.40 6.91 6.00
N LYS A 35 0.95 5.90 6.76
CA LYS A 35 -0.39 5.85 7.33
C LYS A 35 -0.51 6.95 8.38
N HIS A 36 -0.92 8.14 7.97
CA HIS A 36 -1.10 9.27 8.87
C HIS A 36 -2.50 9.23 9.47
N ILE A 37 -2.65 9.77 10.67
CA ILE A 37 -3.95 9.91 11.35
C ILE A 37 -4.87 10.73 10.41
N PRO A 38 -6.15 10.35 10.24
CA PRO A 38 -7.13 11.20 9.55
C PRO A 38 -7.17 12.59 10.16
N ASP A 39 -7.58 13.57 9.37
CA ASP A 39 -7.90 14.87 9.93
C ASP A 39 -9.08 14.73 10.93
N ALA A 40 -9.28 15.74 11.77
CA ALA A 40 -10.44 15.75 12.66
C ALA A 40 -11.75 15.94 11.85
N PRO A 41 -12.89 15.44 12.36
CA PRO A 41 -14.21 15.81 11.84
C PRO A 41 -14.40 17.32 11.84
N THR A 42 -15.19 17.83 10.90
CA THR A 42 -15.45 19.27 10.77
C THR A 42 -16.91 19.59 11.07
N ASN A 43 -17.23 20.88 11.18
CA ASN A 43 -18.62 21.36 11.37
C ASN A 43 -19.37 20.68 12.52
N VAL A 44 -18.70 20.46 13.65
CA VAL A 44 -19.30 19.86 14.84
C VAL A 44 -20.41 20.77 15.38
N ARG A 45 -21.61 20.22 15.49
CA ARG A 45 -22.81 20.88 16.01
C ARG A 45 -23.40 20.06 17.14
N LEU A 46 -23.96 20.78 18.10
CA LEU A 46 -24.61 20.21 19.27
C LEU A 46 -26.05 20.71 19.31
N MET A 47 -26.99 19.79 19.55
CA MET A 47 -28.39 20.11 19.74
C MET A 47 -28.87 19.45 21.02
N VAL A 48 -29.46 20.23 21.94
CA VAL A 48 -30.09 19.68 23.14
C VAL A 48 -31.41 19.03 22.75
N THR A 49 -31.56 17.73 23.05
CA THR A 49 -32.74 16.94 22.68
C THR A 49 -33.51 16.43 23.89
N GLY A 50 -33.04 16.71 25.10
CA GLY A 50 -33.75 16.46 26.36
C GLY A 50 -33.00 17.09 27.54
N SER A 51 -33.50 16.87 28.76
CA SER A 51 -32.86 17.38 29.99
C SER A 51 -31.41 16.95 30.12
N ASP A 52 -31.12 15.70 29.73
CA ASP A 52 -29.81 15.06 29.89
C ASP A 52 -29.29 14.47 28.57
N ASN A 53 -29.89 14.86 27.44
CA ASN A 53 -29.57 14.31 26.13
C ASN A 53 -29.16 15.41 25.16
N ILE A 54 -28.10 15.13 24.40
CA ILE A 54 -27.69 15.95 23.27
C ILE A 54 -27.49 15.07 22.04
N THR A 55 -27.79 15.63 20.88
CA THR A 55 -27.43 15.07 19.59
C THR A 55 -26.21 15.81 19.06
N VAL A 56 -25.18 15.06 18.69
CA VAL A 56 -23.96 15.57 18.07
C VAL A 56 -24.00 15.23 16.58
N THR A 57 -23.81 16.23 15.73
CA THR A 57 -23.62 16.05 14.28
C THR A 57 -22.30 16.66 13.85
N PHE A 58 -21.66 16.06 12.86
CA PHE A 58 -20.38 16.51 12.33
C PHE A 58 -20.22 16.00 10.89
N ASP A 59 -19.38 16.68 10.13
CA ASP A 59 -18.96 16.24 8.80
C ASP A 59 -17.69 15.40 8.90
N GLU A 60 -17.53 14.44 7.98
CA GLU A 60 -16.35 13.58 7.92
C GLU A 60 -15.05 14.37 7.75
N PRO A 61 -13.89 13.78 8.12
CA PRO A 61 -12.59 14.38 7.85
C PRO A 61 -12.38 14.72 6.38
N LEU A 62 -11.88 15.92 6.09
CA LEU A 62 -11.58 16.36 4.72
C LEU A 62 -10.52 15.48 4.04
N ARG A 63 -9.61 14.90 4.83
CA ARG A 63 -8.60 13.95 4.36
C ARG A 63 -8.52 12.77 5.30
N SER A 64 -8.71 11.60 4.73
CA SER A 64 -8.52 10.33 5.42
C SER A 64 -7.08 9.83 5.37
N ASN A 65 -6.18 10.55 4.68
CA ASN A 65 -4.73 10.28 4.64
C ASN A 65 -4.36 8.81 4.32
N GLY A 66 -5.13 8.19 3.42
CA GLY A 66 -4.92 6.80 3.01
C GLY A 66 -5.45 5.75 4.00
N VAL A 67 -6.29 6.16 4.96
CA VAL A 67 -6.94 5.25 5.91
C VAL A 67 -8.45 5.31 5.82
N ILE A 68 -9.11 4.21 6.16
CA ILE A 68 -10.57 4.17 6.30
C ILE A 68 -10.91 4.51 7.74
N VAL A 69 -11.82 5.47 7.95
CA VAL A 69 -12.32 5.83 9.27
C VAL A 69 -13.38 4.81 9.69
N ILE A 70 -13.11 4.04 10.74
CA ILE A 70 -14.01 2.97 11.22
C ILE A 70 -14.66 3.30 12.57
N LYS A 71 -14.19 4.35 13.26
CA LYS A 71 -14.64 4.73 14.60
C LYS A 71 -14.27 6.19 14.91
N TYR A 72 -15.16 6.88 15.61
CA TYR A 72 -14.93 8.16 16.26
C TYR A 72 -14.94 7.96 17.80
N LYS A 73 -14.15 8.74 18.53
CA LYS A 73 -14.02 8.67 19.99
C LYS A 73 -14.01 10.07 20.58
#